data_AF-A0A9X2Y7M2-F1
#
_entry.id   AF-A0A9X2Y7M2-F1
#
_cell.length_a   1.000
_cell.length_b   1.000
_cell.length_c   1.000
_cell.angle_alpha   90.00
_cell.angle_beta   90.00
_cell.angle_gamma   90.00
#
_symmetry.space_group_name_H-M   'P 1'
#
loop_
_entity.id
_entity.type
_entity.pdbx_description
1 polymer ?
#
loop_
_entity_poly.entity_id
_entity_poly.type
_entity_poly.pdbx_seq_one_letter_code
_entity_poly.pdbx_strand_id
1 'polypeptide(L)'
;GKPGDPARMPRQWAPYHLRLDWLMWFAALSSSYARPWIGQLLKGLLSNNRDIVKLLGHNPFPDQPPTHVRALLYEYRFTTGKELLGDRAWWHRELIGDYLPPVDADRVRRFVS
;
A
#
# COMPACT_ATOMS: atom_id res chain seq x y z
N GLY A 1 3.65 -8.71 -6.59
CA GLY A 1 3.26 -7.30 -6.75
C GLY A 1 1.80 -7.17 -6.44
N LYS A 2 1.44 -6.24 -5.56
CA LYS A 2 0.08 -6.03 -5.09
C LYS A 2 -0.85 -5.63 -6.26
N PRO A 3 -2.09 -6.14 -6.34
CA PRO A 3 -3.07 -5.69 -7.31
C PRO A 3 -3.49 -4.24 -6.97
N GLY A 4 -2.77 -3.25 -7.49
CA GLY A 4 -3.11 -1.83 -7.31
C GLY A 4 -4.23 -1.38 -8.26
N ASP A 5 -4.10 -1.80 -9.53
CA ASP A 5 -5.06 -1.54 -10.60
C ASP A 5 -5.88 -2.83 -10.89
N PRO A 6 -7.21 -2.83 -10.63
CA PRO A 6 -8.06 -3.99 -10.89
C PRO A 6 -8.12 -4.44 -12.35
N ALA A 7 -7.88 -3.53 -13.30
CA ALA A 7 -7.85 -3.85 -14.74
C ALA A 7 -6.53 -4.47 -15.19
N ARG A 8 -5.52 -4.50 -14.32
CA ARG A 8 -4.21 -5.01 -14.64
C ARG A 8 -4.12 -6.51 -14.40
N MET A 9 -3.74 -7.24 -15.45
CA MET A 9 -3.44 -8.67 -15.35
C MET A 9 -2.38 -8.93 -14.25
N PRO A 10 -2.56 -9.97 -13.42
CA PRO A 10 -1.57 -10.34 -12.42
C PRO A 10 -0.22 -10.60 -13.09
N ARG A 11 0.80 -9.86 -12.67
CA ARG A 11 2.18 -10.14 -13.11
C ARG A 11 2.70 -11.38 -12.39
N GLN A 12 3.42 -12.25 -13.09
CA GLN A 12 4.24 -13.28 -12.45
C GLN A 12 5.46 -12.59 -11.84
N TRP A 13 5.62 -12.67 -10.52
CA TRP A 13 6.70 -12.00 -9.79
C TRP A 13 7.76 -12.96 -9.25
N ALA A 14 7.62 -14.27 -9.44
CA ALA A 14 8.66 -15.23 -9.05
C ALA A 14 9.93 -15.01 -9.90
N PRO A 15 11.15 -15.01 -9.32
CA PRO A 15 11.52 -15.24 -7.91
C PRO A 15 11.72 -13.94 -7.09
N TYR A 16 11.32 -12.77 -7.60
CA TYR A 16 11.65 -11.47 -7.01
C TYR A 16 10.66 -11.04 -5.92
N HIS A 17 11.18 -10.81 -4.71
CA HIS A 17 10.43 -10.27 -3.59
C HIS A 17 10.61 -8.74 -3.57
N LEU A 18 9.62 -8.00 -4.09
CA LEU A 18 9.58 -6.55 -3.90
C LEU A 18 9.43 -6.27 -2.39
N ARG A 19 10.48 -5.73 -1.78
CA ARG A 19 10.63 -5.66 -0.32
C ARG A 19 9.44 -4.98 0.37
N LEU A 20 8.95 -3.87 -0.18
CA LEU A 20 7.81 -3.16 0.41
C LEU A 20 6.49 -3.89 0.16
N ASP A 21 6.20 -4.36 -1.06
CA ASP A 21 5.00 -5.16 -1.35
C ASP A 21 4.88 -6.40 -0.45
N TRP A 22 6.01 -7.07 -0.20
CA TRP A 22 6.07 -8.24 0.66
C TRP A 22 5.70 -7.91 2.11
N LEU A 23 6.26 -6.82 2.66
CA LEU A 23 5.90 -6.33 3.99
C LEU A 23 4.43 -5.90 4.08
N MET A 24 3.89 -5.26 3.02
CA MET A 24 2.49 -4.87 2.94
C MET A 24 1.53 -6.06 2.94
N TRP A 25 1.95 -7.22 2.40
CA TRP A 25 1.17 -8.44 2.47
C TRP A 25 1.00 -8.91 3.92
N PHE A 26 2.08 -8.97 4.70
CA PHE A 26 1.98 -9.32 6.12
C PHE A 26 1.22 -8.28 6.95
N ALA A 27 1.38 -7.00 6.65
CA ALA A 27 0.62 -5.94 7.31
C ALA A 27 -0.89 -6.14 7.16
N ALA A 28 -1.36 -6.56 5.99
CA ALA A 28 -2.77 -6.83 5.74
C ALA A 28 -3.31 -8.03 6.53
N LEU A 29 -2.45 -8.99 6.91
CA LEU A 29 -2.84 -10.14 7.74
C LEU A 29 -2.91 -9.80 9.23
N SER A 30 -1.97 -9.00 9.73
CA SER A 30 -1.97 -8.53 11.10
C SER A 30 -1.16 -7.25 11.26
N SER A 31 -1.71 -6.32 12.04
CA SER A 31 -1.03 -5.07 12.36
C SER A 31 0.28 -5.28 13.13
N SER A 32 0.44 -6.40 13.84
CA SER A 32 1.67 -6.72 14.57
C SER A 32 2.90 -6.80 13.66
N TYR A 33 2.76 -7.33 12.44
CA TYR A 33 3.85 -7.41 11.47
C TYR A 33 4.29 -6.05 10.93
N ALA A 34 3.40 -5.06 10.98
CA ALA A 34 3.69 -3.71 10.51
C ALA A 34 4.38 -2.84 11.58
N ARG A 35 4.15 -3.13 12.86
CA ARG A 35 4.66 -2.33 14.00
C ARG A 35 6.14 -1.93 13.87
N PRO A 36 7.07 -2.81 13.47
CA PRO A 36 8.50 -2.47 13.45
C PRO A 36 8.91 -1.44 12.39
N TRP A 37 8.11 -1.25 11.33
CA TRP A 37 8.53 -0.47 10.15
C TRP A 37 7.51 0.57 9.67
N ILE A 38 6.22 0.42 10.00
CA ILE A 38 5.16 1.28 9.46
C ILE A 38 5.35 2.75 9.85
N GLY A 39 5.81 3.02 11.08
CA GLY A 39 6.08 4.39 11.54
C GLY A 39 7.17 5.08 10.72
N GLN A 40 8.24 4.36 10.36
CA GLN A 40 9.31 4.91 9.54
C GLN A 40 8.88 5.12 8.09
N LEU A 41 8.04 4.23 7.56
CA LEU A 41 7.41 4.44 6.25
C LEU A 41 6.58 5.73 6.26
N LEU A 42 5.69 5.91 7.25
CA LEU A 42 4.83 7.10 7.35
C LEU A 42 5.65 8.38 7.50
N LYS A 43 6.65 8.37 8.39
CA LYS A 43 7.58 9.49 8.58
C LYS A 43 8.30 9.83 7.28
N GLY A 44 8.74 8.82 6.53
CA GLY A 44 9.40 9.01 5.25
C GLY A 44 8.49 9.61 4.19
N LEU A 45 7.23 9.16 4.11
CA LEU A 45 6.24 9.72 3.19
C LEU A 45 5.93 11.18 3.52
N LEU A 46 5.66 11.49 4.79
CA LEU A 46 5.35 12.84 5.28
C LEU A 46 6.52 13.83 5.17
N SER A 47 7.75 13.34 4.98
CA SER A 47 8.94 14.16 4.77
C SER A 47 9.51 14.06 3.35
N ASN A 48 8.81 13.35 2.45
CA ASN A 48 9.26 13.05 1.09
C ASN A 48 10.70 12.48 1.03
N ASN A 49 11.03 11.61 1.99
CA ASN A 49 12.36 11.01 2.08
C ASN A 49 12.65 10.16 0.83
N ARG A 50 13.73 10.50 0.11
CA ARG A 50 14.13 9.87 -1.15
C ARG A 50 14.26 8.35 -1.06
N ASP A 51 14.79 7.82 0.04
CA ASP A 51 14.99 6.38 0.22
C ASP A 51 13.69 5.62 0.47
N ILE A 52 12.66 6.32 0.95
CA ILE A 52 11.33 5.76 1.18
C ILE A 52 10.47 5.87 -0.08
N VAL A 53 10.42 7.03 -0.73
CA VAL A 53 9.60 7.21 -1.93
C VAL A 53 10.10 6.39 -3.13
N LYS A 54 11.40 6.06 -3.19
CA LYS A 54 11.93 5.13 -4.21
C LYS A 54 11.45 3.68 -4.04
N LEU A 55 10.86 3.33 -2.89
CA LEU A 55 10.23 2.02 -2.69
C LEU A 55 8.85 1.95 -3.36
N LEU A 56 8.26 3.09 -3.69
CA LEU A 56 7.02 3.17 -4.46
C LEU A 56 7.33 3.04 -5.95
N GLY A 57 6.35 2.54 -6.72
CA GLY A 57 6.49 2.45 -8.18
C GLY A 57 6.67 3.82 -8.86
N HIS A 58 6.13 4.88 -8.27
CA HIS A 58 6.41 6.28 -8.60
C HIS A 58 6.22 7.15 -7.34
N ASN A 59 6.87 8.31 -7.27
CA ASN A 59 6.60 9.29 -6.21
C ASN A 59 5.34 10.12 -6.57
N PRO A 60 4.24 10.05 -5.79
CA PRO A 60 3.06 10.88 -6.03
C PRO A 60 3.19 12.32 -5.50
N PHE A 61 4.30 12.65 -4.83
CA PHE A 61 4.53 13.93 -4.16
C PHE A 61 5.80 14.64 -4.69
N PRO A 62 5.88 14.97 -5.99
CA PRO A 62 7.10 15.51 -6.58
C PRO A 62 7.47 16.91 -6.07
N ASP A 63 6.47 17.77 -5.84
CA ASP A 63 6.70 19.18 -5.52
C ASP A 63 6.78 19.46 -4.01
N GLN A 64 5.91 18.80 -3.24
CA GLN A 64 5.82 18.99 -1.79
C GLN A 64 5.36 17.70 -1.09
N PRO A 65 5.85 17.41 0.13
CA PRO A 65 5.36 16.30 0.92
C PRO A 65 3.86 16.45 1.24
N PRO A 66 3.14 15.33 1.42
CA PRO A 66 1.78 15.36 1.94
C PRO A 66 1.77 15.81 3.40
N THR A 67 0.71 16.49 3.83
CA THR A 67 0.51 16.84 5.24
C THR A 67 -0.04 15.68 6.06
N HIS A 68 -0.74 14.75 5.40
CA HIS A 68 -1.36 13.59 6.02
C HIS A 68 -1.19 12.35 5.15
N VAL A 69 -1.07 11.20 5.79
CA VAL A 69 -1.11 9.89 5.12
C VAL A 69 -2.15 9.02 5.81
N ARG A 70 -2.91 8.25 5.04
CA ARG A 70 -3.79 7.18 5.54
C ARG A 70 -3.48 5.87 4.83
N ALA A 71 -3.83 4.75 5.44
CA ALA A 71 -3.72 3.44 4.82
C ALA A 71 -5.08 2.76 4.79
N LEU A 72 -5.48 2.27 3.62
CA LEU A 72 -6.76 1.58 3.40
C LEU A 72 -6.53 0.08 3.27
N LEU A 73 -7.39 -0.72 3.90
CA LEU A 73 -7.41 -2.17 3.77
C LEU A 73 -8.46 -2.57 2.74
N TYR A 74 -8.02 -3.32 1.73
CA TYR A 74 -8.89 -3.86 0.71
C TYR A 74 -8.76 -5.37 0.66
N GLU A 75 -9.89 -6.06 0.54
CA GLU A 75 -9.92 -7.47 0.15
C GLU A 75 -9.94 -7.58 -1.37
N TYR A 76 -9.19 -8.54 -1.92
CA TYR A 76 -9.13 -8.79 -3.35
C TYR A 76 -9.54 -10.22 -3.65
N ARG A 77 -10.35 -10.39 -4.69
CA ARG A 77 -10.63 -11.70 -5.32
C ARG A 77 -10.46 -11.60 -6.82
N PHE A 78 -10.17 -12.73 -7.45
CA PHE A 78 -10.24 -12.80 -8.91
C PHE A 78 -11.67 -12.58 -9.41
N THR A 79 -11.77 -11.95 -10.58
CA THR A 79 -13.00 -11.95 -11.36
C THR A 79 -13.25 -13.33 -11.97
N THR A 80 -14.51 -13.70 -12.10
CA THR A 80 -14.96 -14.85 -12.88
C THR A 80 -14.78 -14.57 -14.38
N GLY A 81 -14.86 -15.61 -15.22
CA GLY A 81 -14.78 -15.42 -16.68
C GLY A 81 -15.88 -14.52 -17.24
N LYS A 82 -17.08 -14.55 -16.66
CA LYS A 82 -18.19 -13.68 -17.03
C LYS A 82 -17.92 -12.21 -16.67
N GLU A 83 -17.42 -11.96 -15.45
CA GLU A 83 -17.02 -10.63 -14.98
C GLU A 83 -15.87 -10.07 -15.84
N LEU A 84 -14.86 -10.88 -16.18
CA LEU A 84 -13.76 -10.44 -17.04
C LEU A 84 -14.24 -10.01 -18.44
N LEU A 85 -15.17 -10.76 -19.04
CA LEU A 85 -15.72 -10.43 -20.36
C LEU A 85 -16.56 -9.15 -20.35
N GLY A 86 -17.33 -8.91 -19.27
CA GLY A 86 -18.18 -7.73 -19.13
C GLY A 86 -17.43 -6.49 -18.65
N ASP A 87 -16.73 -6.62 -17.52
CA ASP A 87 -16.14 -5.51 -16.78
C ASP A 87 -14.70 -5.21 -17.21
N ARG A 88 -14.07 -6.13 -17.95
CA ARG A 88 -12.64 -6.05 -18.35
C ARG A 88 -11.69 -5.83 -17.18
N ALA A 89 -12.07 -6.31 -16.00
CA ALA A 89 -11.26 -6.33 -14.79
C ALA A 89 -10.73 -7.74 -14.53
N TRP A 90 -9.54 -7.83 -13.93
CA TRP A 90 -8.95 -9.09 -13.47
C TRP A 90 -9.21 -9.36 -11.99
N TRP A 91 -9.53 -8.30 -11.24
CA TRP A 91 -9.75 -8.35 -9.80
C TRP A 91 -11.00 -7.59 -9.42
N HIS A 92 -11.75 -8.11 -8.45
CA HIS A 92 -12.61 -7.28 -7.62
C HIS A 92 -11.83 -6.85 -6.39
N ARG A 93 -12.07 -5.62 -5.95
CA ARG A 93 -11.60 -5.12 -4.67
C ARG A 93 -12.75 -4.56 -3.86
N GLU A 94 -12.75 -4.85 -2.58
CA GLU A 94 -13.71 -4.31 -1.61
C GLU A 94 -12.97 -3.56 -0.52
N LEU A 95 -13.41 -2.34 -0.19
CA LEU A 95 -12.84 -1.58 0.92
C LEU A 95 -13.37 -2.19 2.23
N ILE A 96 -12.48 -2.81 3.00
CA ILE A 96 -12.81 -3.34 4.33
C ILE A 96 -12.80 -2.23 5.37
N GLY A 97 -11.92 -1.24 5.20
CA GLY A 97 -11.88 -0.05 6.05
C GLY A 97 -10.50 0.61 6.09
N ASP A 98 -10.32 1.47 7.08
CA ASP A 98 -9.03 2.11 7.34
C ASP A 98 -8.10 1.14 8.08
N TYR A 99 -6.96 0.81 7.48
CA TYR A 99 -5.86 0.14 8.16
C TYR A 99 -5.16 1.11 9.13
N LEU A 100 -5.03 2.37 8.71
CA LEU A 100 -4.61 3.49 9.54
C LEU A 100 -5.46 4.71 9.19
N PRO A 101 -6.00 5.44 10.19
CA PRO A 101 -6.66 6.71 9.94
C PRO A 101 -5.64 7.73 9.38
N PRO A 102 -6.09 8.89 8.89
CA PRO A 102 -5.20 9.99 8.55
C PRO A 102 -4.28 10.35 9.72
N VAL A 103 -2.97 10.33 9.48
CA VAL A 103 -1.94 10.72 10.44
C VAL A 103 -1.03 11.78 9.85
N ASP A 104 -0.65 12.73 10.69
CA ASP A 104 0.33 13.79 10.40
C ASP A 104 1.70 13.44 11.00
N ALA A 105 2.67 14.34 10.80
CA ALA A 105 4.04 14.15 11.27
C ALA A 105 4.14 14.10 12.81
N ASP A 106 3.31 14.85 13.53
CA ASP A 106 3.33 14.90 14.99
C ASP A 106 2.78 13.63 15.61
N ARG A 107 1.69 13.10 15.04
CA ARG A 107 1.11 11.84 15.46
C ARG A 107 2.04 10.67 15.16
N VAL A 108 2.74 10.67 14.02
CA VAL A 108 3.75 9.65 13.68
C VAL A 108 4.94 9.67 14.65
N ARG A 109 5.39 10.84 15.11
CA ARG A 109 6.47 10.92 16.12
C ARG A 109 6.12 10.15 17.40
N ARG A 110 4.86 10.20 17.83
CA ARG A 110 4.35 9.48 19.01
C ARG A 110 4.25 7.96 18.82
N PHE A 111 4.24 7.47 17.57
CA PHE A 111 4.22 6.03 17.26
C PHE A 111 5.62 5.39 17.24
N VAL A 112 6.68 6.19 17.07
CA VAL A 112 8.07 5.73 16.87
C VAL A 112 8.93 6.02 18.11
N SER A 113 8.37 6.65 19.15
CA SER A 113 9.01 6.86 20.46
C SER A 113 8.68 5.70 21.40
#